data_AF-A0A0D2NCV9-F1
#
_entry.id   AF-A0A0D2NCV9-F1
#
_cell.length_a   1.000
_cell.length_b   1.000
_cell.length_c   1.000
_cell.angle_alpha   90.00
_cell.angle_beta   90.00
_cell.angle_gamma   90.00
#
_symmetry.space_group_name_H-M   'P 1'
#
loop_
_entity.id
_entity.type
_entity.pdbx_description
1 polymer ?
#
loop_
_entity_poly.entity_id
_entity_poly.type
_entity_poly.pdbx_seq_one_letter_code
_entity_poly.pdbx_strand_id
1 'polypeptide(L)'
;YCMLRKPVFFTNTLFVIDTFHAMGHTKCGHAAFLNTYCEANPELLYINSSAAECGNGGILRVRKAVAYMSQERAIVLTKTFLSIWNRNRI
;
A
#
# COMPACT_ATOMS: atom_id res chain seq x y z
N TYR A 1 -15.56 8.87 -0.75
CA TYR A 1 -15.14 9.72 0.38
C TYR A 1 -14.32 10.94 -0.07
N CYS A 2 -13.24 10.77 -0.85
CA CYS A 2 -12.39 11.89 -1.31
C CYS A 2 -13.14 12.96 -2.13
N MET A 3 -13.95 12.52 -3.11
CA MET A 3 -14.77 13.42 -3.95
C MET A 3 -15.79 14.24 -3.15
N LEU A 4 -16.30 13.71 -2.03
CA LEU A 4 -17.22 14.43 -1.15
C LEU A 4 -16.50 15.44 -0.25
N ARG A 5 -15.20 15.25 0.01
CA ARG A 5 -14.41 16.10 0.91
C ARG A 5 -13.74 17.27 0.21
N LYS A 6 -13.18 17.04 -0.98
CA LYS A 6 -12.50 18.08 -1.78
C LYS A 6 -12.69 17.80 -3.28
N PRO A 7 -13.89 17.99 -3.83
CA PRO A 7 -14.19 17.63 -5.23
C PRO A 7 -13.27 18.32 -6.24
N VAL A 8 -13.03 19.63 -6.07
CA VAL A 8 -12.16 20.41 -6.98
C VAL A 8 -10.73 19.89 -7.01
N PHE A 9 -10.18 19.54 -5.84
CA PHE A 9 -8.81 19.02 -5.74
C PHE A 9 -8.67 17.65 -6.44
N PHE A 10 -9.66 16.79 -6.31
CA PHE A 10 -9.65 15.45 -6.87
C PHE A 10 -10.31 15.34 -8.26
N THR A 11 -10.66 16.46 -8.89
CA THR A 11 -11.42 16.46 -10.16
C THR A 11 -10.69 15.69 -11.27
N ASN A 12 -9.35 15.78 -11.30
CA ASN A 12 -8.51 15.11 -12.29
C ASN A 12 -7.72 13.94 -11.68
N THR A 13 -8.30 13.25 -10.69
CA THR A 13 -7.65 12.11 -10.03
C THR A 13 -8.35 10.81 -10.40
N LEU A 14 -7.59 9.87 -10.97
CA LEU A 14 -8.05 8.51 -11.19
C LEU A 14 -7.83 7.70 -9.91
N PHE A 15 -8.89 7.09 -9.39
CA PHE A 15 -8.83 6.18 -8.25
C PHE A 15 -8.93 4.73 -8.73
N VAL A 16 -7.90 3.95 -8.44
CA VAL A 16 -7.82 2.54 -8.82
C VAL A 16 -7.44 1.68 -7.63
N ILE A 17 -7.93 0.45 -7.65
CA ILE A 17 -7.62 -0.63 -6.73
C ILE A 17 -6.20 -1.11 -7.01
N ASP A 18 -5.40 -1.22 -5.96
CA ASP A 18 -4.04 -1.70 -6.07
C ASP A 18 -4.00 -3.19 -6.44
N THR A 19 -2.90 -3.61 -7.05
CA THR A 19 -2.69 -4.98 -7.54
C THR A 19 -2.64 -6.04 -6.43
N PHE A 20 -2.15 -5.70 -5.24
CA PHE A 20 -1.96 -6.62 -4.12
C PHE A 20 -3.26 -6.86 -3.33
N HIS A 21 -4.12 -5.86 -3.18
CA HIS A 21 -5.43 -6.00 -2.51
C HIS A 21 -6.57 -6.35 -3.49
N ALA A 22 -6.31 -6.35 -4.80
CA ALA A 22 -7.27 -6.66 -5.86
C ALA A 22 -8.04 -7.97 -5.62
N MET A 23 -7.40 -9.00 -5.05
CA MET A 23 -8.04 -10.30 -4.78
C MET A 23 -9.26 -10.20 -3.85
N GLY A 24 -9.33 -9.18 -2.99
CA GLY A 24 -10.49 -8.94 -2.11
C GLY A 24 -11.70 -8.31 -2.82
N HIS A 25 -11.54 -7.83 -4.06
CA HIS A 25 -12.52 -7.01 -4.78
C HIS A 25 -13.33 -7.81 -5.81
N THR A 26 -14.05 -8.83 -5.36
CA THR A 26 -14.82 -9.74 -6.24
C THR A 26 -16.03 -9.12 -6.93
N LYS A 27 -16.48 -7.93 -6.49
CA LYS A 27 -17.64 -7.21 -7.05
C LYS A 27 -17.25 -5.99 -7.91
N CYS A 28 -15.97 -5.66 -7.97
CA CYS A 28 -15.50 -4.50 -8.74
C CYS A 28 -15.28 -4.90 -10.20
N GLY A 29 -15.59 -4.01 -11.14
CA GLY A 29 -15.31 -4.21 -12.56
C GLY A 29 -13.85 -3.96 -12.92
N HIS A 30 -13.39 -4.50 -14.05
CA HIS A 30 -11.99 -4.41 -14.52
C HIS A 30 -11.45 -2.97 -14.57
N ALA A 31 -12.27 -1.98 -14.96
CA ALA A 31 -11.88 -0.58 -15.00
C ALA A 31 -11.51 0.05 -13.64
N ALA A 32 -11.82 -0.64 -12.52
CA ALA A 32 -11.46 -0.20 -11.19
C ALA A 32 -10.04 -0.66 -10.77
N PHE A 33 -9.36 -1.53 -11.52
CA PHE A 33 -8.09 -2.13 -11.12
C PHE A 33 -6.91 -1.47 -11.82
N LEU A 34 -5.83 -1.21 -11.09
CA LEU A 34 -4.59 -0.65 -11.66
C LEU A 34 -4.02 -1.54 -12.77
N ASN A 35 -4.08 -2.87 -12.60
CA ASN A 35 -3.58 -3.84 -13.58
C ASN A 35 -4.18 -3.64 -14.98
N THR A 36 -5.46 -3.26 -15.08
CA THR A 36 -6.10 -3.02 -16.38
C THR A 36 -5.49 -1.83 -17.11
N TYR A 37 -5.00 -0.82 -16.39
CA TYR A 37 -4.30 0.31 -16.99
C TYR A 37 -2.84 -0.01 -17.31
N CYS A 38 -2.23 -0.94 -16.57
CA CYS A 38 -0.86 -1.41 -16.86
C CYS A 38 -0.74 -2.06 -18.25
N GLU A 39 -1.82 -2.62 -18.80
CA GLU A 39 -1.85 -3.16 -20.17
C GLU A 39 -1.61 -2.07 -21.22
N ALA A 40 -2.14 -0.87 -21.01
CA ALA A 40 -1.99 0.27 -21.90
C ALA A 40 -0.77 1.15 -21.55
N ASN A 41 -0.38 1.18 -20.27
CA ASN A 41 0.79 1.91 -19.79
C ASN A 41 1.59 1.06 -18.78
N PRO A 42 2.59 0.29 -19.24
CA PRO A 42 3.41 -0.55 -18.38
C PRO A 42 4.18 0.20 -17.29
N GLU A 43 4.43 1.50 -17.44
CA GLU A 43 5.15 2.28 -16.44
C GLU A 43 4.43 2.34 -15.08
N LEU A 44 3.11 2.15 -15.10
CA LEU A 44 2.28 2.11 -13.90
C LEU A 44 2.64 0.94 -12.97
N LEU A 45 3.27 -0.13 -13.46
CA LEU A 45 3.76 -1.24 -12.63
C LEU A 45 4.91 -0.85 -11.70
N TYR A 46 5.68 0.19 -12.06
CA TYR A 46 6.77 0.67 -11.22
C TYR A 46 6.31 1.60 -10.11
N ILE A 47 5.06 2.06 -10.16
CA ILE A 47 4.45 2.81 -9.07
C ILE A 47 4.14 1.81 -7.96
N ASN A 48 4.72 1.99 -6.78
CA ASN A 48 4.42 1.17 -5.62
C ASN A 48 2.99 1.45 -5.12
N SER A 49 2.01 0.83 -5.77
CA SER A 49 0.59 1.00 -5.49
C SER A 49 0.18 0.48 -4.12
N SER A 50 1.02 -0.35 -3.49
CA SER A 50 0.76 -0.99 -2.19
C SER A 50 1.63 -0.42 -1.05
N ALA A 51 2.26 0.74 -1.24
CA ALA A 51 3.14 1.36 -0.24
C ALA A 51 2.45 1.58 1.12
N ALA A 52 1.11 1.63 1.15
CA ALA A 52 0.32 1.84 2.36
C ALA A 52 -0.29 0.57 3.00
N GLU A 53 -0.57 -0.51 2.24
CA GLU A 53 -1.40 -1.62 2.73
C GLU A 53 -0.64 -2.93 3.05
N CYS A 54 0.36 -3.34 2.25
CA CYS A 54 0.97 -4.67 2.44
C CYS A 54 2.00 -4.77 3.59
N GLY A 55 2.55 -3.65 4.07
CA GLY A 55 3.65 -3.67 5.06
C GLY A 55 3.22 -3.82 6.52
N ASN A 56 2.01 -3.40 6.88
CA ASN A 56 1.71 -3.12 8.29
C ASN A 56 1.16 -4.31 9.07
N GLY A 57 0.72 -5.38 8.40
CA GLY A 57 0.16 -6.56 9.09
C GLY A 57 1.15 -7.26 10.04
N GLY A 58 2.46 -7.14 9.78
CA GLY A 58 3.51 -7.68 10.65
C GLY A 58 3.87 -6.78 11.84
N ILE A 59 3.54 -5.47 11.81
CA ILE A 59 4.01 -4.49 12.80
C ILE A 59 3.54 -4.84 14.22
N LEU A 60 2.35 -5.43 14.35
CA LEU A 60 1.83 -5.86 15.65
C LEU A 60 2.76 -6.88 16.34
N ARG A 61 3.56 -7.64 15.58
CA ARG A 61 4.51 -8.62 16.12
C ARG A 61 5.71 -7.97 16.80
N VAL A 62 6.11 -6.78 16.34
CA VAL A 62 7.25 -6.03 16.91
C VAL A 62 6.82 -4.90 17.84
N ARG A 63 5.51 -4.65 17.99
CA ARG A 63 4.95 -3.56 18.80
C ARG A 63 5.56 -3.48 20.20
N LYS A 64 5.65 -4.63 20.90
CA LYS A 64 6.18 -4.66 22.27
C LYS A 64 7.67 -4.32 22.30
N ALA A 65 8.47 -4.85 21.37
CA ALA A 65 9.89 -4.53 21.29
C ALA A 65 10.12 -3.05 21.00
N VAL A 66 9.39 -2.48 20.04
CA VAL A 66 9.44 -1.06 19.68
C VAL A 66 9.07 -0.16 20.86
N ALA A 67 8.07 -0.53 21.66
CA ALA A 67 7.61 0.27 22.80
C ALA A 67 8.66 0.49 23.90
N TYR A 68 9.66 -0.38 24.02
CA TYR A 68 10.75 -0.28 25.00
C TYR A 68 12.04 0.32 24.43
N MET A 69 12.03 0.79 23.18
CA MET A 69 13.20 1.33 22.50
C MET A 69 13.21 2.86 22.49
N SER A 70 14.41 3.44 22.46
CA SER A 70 14.58 4.83 22.04
C SER A 70 14.14 5.00 20.59
N GLN A 71 13.74 6.22 20.21
CA GLN A 71 13.25 6.53 18.86
C GLN A 71 14.21 6.06 17.77
N GLU A 72 15.51 6.29 17.93
CA GLU A 72 16.54 5.88 16.97
C GLU A 72 16.52 4.35 16.73
N ARG A 73 16.47 3.56 17.81
CA ARG A 73 16.44 2.10 17.74
C ARG A 73 15.10 1.59 17.20
N ALA A 74 14.00 2.21 17.59
CA ALA A 74 12.67 1.92 17.08
C ALA A 74 12.56 2.11 15.56
N ILE A 75 13.17 3.17 15.02
CA ILE A 75 13.22 3.45 13.57
C ILE A 75 14.01 2.34 12.84
N VAL A 76 15.21 2.01 13.33
CA VAL A 76 16.06 0.98 12.70
C VAL A 76 15.39 -0.39 12.73
N LEU A 77 14.80 -0.78 13.87
CA LEU A 77 14.11 -2.08 14.00
C LEU A 77 12.91 -2.14 13.06
N THR A 78 12.03 -1.14 13.08
CA THR A 78 10.81 -1.12 12.26
C THR A 78 11.16 -1.17 10.77
N LYS A 79 12.12 -0.37 10.33
CA LYS A 79 12.58 -0.37 8.93
C LYS A 79 13.11 -1.74 8.51
N THR A 80 13.97 -2.34 9.34
CA THR A 80 14.59 -3.65 9.04
C THR A 80 13.54 -4.75 9.01
N PHE A 81 12.65 -4.78 10.00
CA PHE A 81 11.56 -5.73 10.08
C PHE A 81 10.66 -5.66 8.84
N LEU A 82 10.19 -4.47 8.47
CA LEU A 82 9.35 -4.28 7.28
C LEU A 82 10.08 -4.70 5.99
N SER A 83 11.38 -4.38 5.89
CA SER A 83 12.19 -4.73 4.71
C SER A 83 12.37 -6.23 4.52
N ILE A 84 12.44 -7.01 5.61
CA ILE A 84 12.53 -8.47 5.57
C ILE A 84 11.14 -9.07 5.37
N TRP A 85 10.15 -8.57 6.10
CA TRP A 85 8.76 -9.03 6.05
C TRP A 85 8.18 -8.92 4.65
N ASN A 86 8.37 -7.78 3.99
CA ASN A 86 7.89 -7.56 2.64
C ASN A 86 8.61 -8.47 1.62
N ARG A 87 9.93 -8.69 1.78
CA ARG A 87 10.70 -9.59 0.90
C ARG A 87 10.25 -11.05 0.98
N ASN A 88 9.83 -11.52 2.15
CA ASN A 88 9.40 -12.91 2.33
C ASN A 88 7.94 -13.16 1.93
N ARG A 89 7.18 -12.12 1.57
CA ARG A 89 5.76 -12.21 1.18
C ARG A 89 5.49 -11.84 -0.27
N ILE A 90 6.52 -11.42 -1.00
CA ILE A 90 6.52 -11.25 -2.46
C ILE A 90 6.94 -12.58 -3.08
#